data_AF-A0A9D4H311-F1
#
_entry.id   AF-A0A9D4H311-F1
#
_cell.length_a   1.000
_cell.length_b   1.000
_cell.length_c   1.000
_cell.angle_alpha   90.00
_cell.angle_beta   90.00
_cell.angle_gamma   90.00
#
_symmetry.space_group_name_H-M   'P 1'
#
loop_
_entity.id
_entity.type
_entity.pdbx_description
1 polymer ?
#
loop_
_entity_poly.entity_id
_entity_poly.type
_entity_poly.pdbx_seq_one_letter_code
_entity_poly.pdbx_strand_id
1 'polypeptide(L)' 'MIRAYLADELAEWDLHLGSLVGAYRATPHKSTGQSPYMLATGQEVRLPADVILASQIAMRRWLI' A
#
# COMPACT_ATOMS: atom_id res chain seq x y z
N MET A 1 11.16 4.58 6.41
CA MET A 1 10.60 4.12 5.12
C MET A 1 11.44 4.61 3.94
N ILE A 2 11.50 5.90 3.63
CA ILE A 2 12.15 6.40 2.39
C ILE A 2 13.64 6.00 2.26
N ARG A 3 14.45 6.17 3.30
CA ARG A 3 15.88 5.76 3.29
C ARG A 3 16.07 4.25 3.04
N ALA A 4 15.17 3.43 3.58
CA ALA A 4 15.24 1.98 3.39
C ALA A 4 14.79 1.55 1.99
N TYR A 5 13.96 2.38 1.33
CA TYR A 5 13.45 2.11 -0.01
C TYR A 5 14.45 2.55 -1.10
N LEU A 6 15.17 3.65 -0.86
CA LEU A 6 16.14 4.21 -1.81
C LEU A 6 17.54 3.58 -1.72
N ALA A 7 17.86 2.89 -0.61
CA ALA A 7 19.21 2.40 -0.33
C ALA A 7 20.26 3.52 -0.55
N ASP A 8 21.03 3.45 -1.64
CA ASP A 8 22.07 4.42 -2.05
C ASP A 8 21.66 5.32 -3.23
N GLU A 9 20.51 5.08 -3.87
CA GLU A 9 19.97 5.85 -5.00
C GLU A 9 19.15 7.05 -4.50
N LEU A 10 19.84 8.00 -3.87
CA LEU A 10 19.20 9.17 -3.26
C LEU A 10 18.71 10.22 -4.28
N ALA A 11 19.12 10.13 -5.54
CA ALA A 11 18.83 11.14 -6.56
C ALA A 11 17.37 11.11 -7.04
N GLU A 12 16.74 9.94 -7.04
CA GLU A 12 15.40 9.71 -7.65
C GLU A 12 14.29 9.59 -6.60
N TRP A 13 14.53 10.13 -5.41
CA TRP A 13 13.61 10.02 -4.26
C TRP A 13 12.20 10.53 -4.55
N ASP A 14 12.09 11.53 -5.43
CA ASP A 14 10.85 12.17 -5.85
C ASP A 14 9.96 11.24 -6.68
N LEU A 15 10.56 10.40 -7.53
CA LEU A 15 9.84 9.39 -8.32
C LEU A 15 9.13 8.36 -7.42
N HIS A 16 9.67 8.13 -6.23
CA HIS A 16 9.15 7.12 -5.29
C HIS A 16 8.13 7.67 -4.30
N LEU A 17 7.92 8.99 -4.24
CA LEU A 17 7.00 9.61 -3.27
C LEU A 17 5.58 9.09 -3.40
N GLY A 18 5.06 8.91 -4.62
CA GLY A 18 3.70 8.43 -4.83
C GLY A 18 3.46 7.07 -4.16
N SER A 19 4.36 6.11 -4.40
CA SER A 19 4.31 4.77 -3.81
C SER A 19 4.48 4.81 -2.28
N LEU A 20 5.42 5.62 -1.79
CA LEU A 20 5.69 5.74 -0.35
C LEU A 20 4.51 6.37 0.41
N VAL A 21 3.90 7.42 -0.15
CA VAL A 21 2.71 8.07 0.43
C VAL A 21 1.54 7.10 0.42
N GLY A 22 1.35 6.33 -0.67
CA GLY A 22 0.34 5.28 -0.74
C GLY A 22 0.51 4.24 0.37
N ALA A 23 1.72 3.69 0.51
CA ALA A 23 2.03 2.72 1.56
C ALA A 23 1.85 3.28 2.98
N TYR A 24 2.29 4.52 3.22
CA TYR A 24 2.11 5.18 4.51
C TYR A 24 0.62 5.35 4.86
N ARG A 25 -0.19 5.77 3.89
CA ARG A 25 -1.65 5.96 4.07
C ARG A 25 -2.39 4.65 4.31
N ALA A 26 -1.87 3.53 3.80
CA ALA A 26 -2.48 2.20 3.91
C ALA A 26 -2.04 1.41 5.14
N THR A 27 -0.97 1.82 5.83
CA THR A 27 -0.41 1.04 6.94
C THR A 27 -1.04 1.45 8.27
N PRO A 28 -1.64 0.52 9.03
CA PRO A 28 -2.20 0.84 10.34
C PRO A 28 -1.14 1.30 11.34
N HIS A 29 -1.44 2.36 12.08
CA HIS A 29 -0.56 2.83 13.15
C HIS A 29 -0.74 1.98 14.42
N LYS A 30 0.36 1.61 15.08
CA LYS A 30 0.36 0.67 16.22
C LYS A 30 -0.55 1.09 17.39
N SER A 31 -0.64 2.39 17.68
CA SER A 31 -1.43 2.89 18.82
C SER A 31 -2.93 2.94 18.54
N THR A 32 -3.34 3.12 17.28
CA THR A 32 -4.76 3.29 16.90
C THR A 32 -5.33 2.04 16.24
N GLY A 33 -4.48 1.18 15.69
CA GLY A 33 -4.88 0.03 14.88
C GLY A 33 -5.50 0.41 13.53
N GLN A 34 -5.47 1.70 13.16
CA GLN A 34 -6.12 2.23 11.95
C GLN A 34 -5.11 2.89 11.03
N SER A 35 -5.35 2.80 9.72
CA SER A 35 -4.54 3.50 8.72
C SER A 35 -4.88 5.00 8.70
N PRO A 36 -3.93 5.88 8.35
CA PRO A 36 -4.23 7.31 8.18
C PRO A 36 -5.36 7.57 7.19
N TYR A 37 -5.47 6.76 6.13
CA TYR A 37 -6.54 6.90 5.13
C TYR A 37 -7.91 6.55 5.72
N MET A 38 -8.01 5.48 6.53
CA MET A 38 -9.22 5.12 7.25
C MET A 38 -9.65 6.23 8.21
N LEU A 39 -8.72 6.84 8.94
CA LEU A 39 -9.05 7.93 9.87
C LEU A 39 -9.53 9.20 9.15
N ALA A 40 -9.00 9.49 7.96
CA ALA A 40 -9.35 10.70 7.21
C ALA A 40 -10.64 10.56 6.39
N THR A 41 -10.90 9.37 5.84
CA THR A 41 -11.98 9.15 4.86
C THR A 41 -13.09 8.22 5.36
N GLY A 42 -12.85 7.49 6.44
CA GLY A 42 -13.75 6.45 6.94
C GLY A 42 -13.73 5.15 6.12
N GLN A 43 -12.86 5.03 5.11
CA GLN A 43 -12.73 3.84 4.26
C GLN A 43 -11.27 3.38 4.21
N GLU A 44 -11.03 2.09 4.04
CA GLU A 44 -9.67 1.58 3.83
C GLU A 44 -9.22 1.77 2.38
N VAL A 45 -7.91 1.97 2.17
CA VAL A 45 -7.38 2.16 0.82
C VAL A 45 -7.45 0.85 0.02
N ARG A 46 -7.75 0.95 -1.28
CA ARG A 46 -7.67 -0.19 -2.21
C ARG A 46 -6.29 -0.18 -2.87
N LEU A 47 -5.44 -1.13 -2.51
CA LEU A 47 -4.10 -1.26 -3.08
C LEU A 47 -4.15 -2.02 -4.42
N PRO A 48 -3.21 -1.77 -5.35
CA PRO A 48 -3.08 -2.56 -6.57
C PRO A 48 -2.91 -4.07 -6.28
N ALA A 49 -2.22 -4.41 -5.19
CA ALA A 49 -2.04 -5.79 -4.74
C ALA A 49 -3.38 -6.48 -4.41
N ASP A 50 -4.35 -5.75 -3.86
CA ASP A 50 -5.67 -6.29 -3.52
C ASP A 50 -6.43 -6.73 -4.78
N VAL A 51 -6.28 -5.98 -5.88
CA VAL A 51 -6.93 -6.29 -7.16
C VAL A 51 -6.32 -7.54 -7.79
N ILE A 52 -4.99 -7.63 -7.80
CA ILE A 52 -4.27 -8.78 -8.36
C ILE A 52 -4.62 -10.05 -7.56
N LEU A 53 -4.58 -9.95 -6.22
CA LEU A 53 -4.91 -11.07 -5.35
C LEU A 53 -6.36 -11.54 -5.55
N ALA A 54 -7.32 -10.60 -5.61
CA ALA A 54 -8.72 -10.92 -5.86
C ALA A 54 -8.91 -11.62 -7.22
N SER A 55 -8.22 -11.14 -8.26
CA SER A 55 -8.25 -11.77 -9.60
C SER A 55 -7.69 -13.18 -9.58
N GLN A 56 -6.57 -13.42 -8.90
CA GLN A 56 -5.96 -14.76 -8.79
C GLN A 56 -6.85 -15.74 -8.03
N ILE A 57 -7.45 -15.30 -6.92
CA ILE A 57 -8.39 -16.12 -6.14
C ILE A 57 -9.61 -16.48 -6.98
N ALA A 58 -10.18 -15.51 -7.69
CA ALA A 58 -11.30 -15.74 -8.59
C ALA A 58 -10.94 -16.79 -9.64
N MET A 59 -9.81 -16.64 -10.34
CA MET A 59 -9.36 -17.58 -11.36
C MET A 59 -9.15 -18.99 -10.81
N ARG A 60 -8.53 -19.14 -9.63
CA ARG A 60 -8.37 -20.45 -8.97
C ARG A 60 -9.70 -21.10 -8.62
N ARG A 61 -10.73 -20.32 -8.27
CA ARG A 61 -12.07 -20.83 -7.94
C ARG A 61 -12.85 -21.31 -9.18
N TRP A 62 -12.51 -20.84 -10.37
CA TRP A 62 -13.14 -21.29 -11.62
C TRP A 62 -12.49 -22.54 -12.24
N LEU A 63 -11.37 -23.00 -11.66
CA LEU A 63 -10.57 -24.13 -12.16
C LEU A 63 -10.76 -25.42 -11.32
N ILE A 64 -11.73 -25.42 -10.40
CA ILE A 64 -12.15 -26.54 -9.53
C ILE A 64 -13.66 -26.64 -9.60
#